data_AF-A0A942BDG7-F1
#
_entry.id   AF-A0A942BDG7-F1
#
_cell.length_a   1.000
_cell.length_b   1.000
_cell.length_c   1.000
_cell.angle_alpha   90.00
_cell.angle_beta   90.00
_cell.angle_gamma   90.00
#
_symmetry.space_group_name_H-M   'P 1'
#
loop_
_entity.id
_entity.type
_entity.pdbx_description
1 polymer ?
#
loop_
_entity_poly.entity_id
_entity_poly.type
_entity_poly.pdbx_seq_one_letter_code
_entity_poly.pdbx_strand_id
1 'polypeptide(L)'
;MSDQQPFDPSRPPHRSVRQRYAEAFKENGNLIGLATAAALSIATFNPIPLLVGIVGEVAYLLFVPDSAWFTKRLDAKFDAEVIARRKALRAQVLPQVRPDVSTQFDRLERVRDQIQNQAQSEQPWFREALRKLDYLLEKYLQFAQKEAWFCEYLDSLLQEISGDLSMDRRKTLSRVDVRVQRPPTIGSYSSPSRGYIEPTDQWVDGVVGVIKGHYDDENAKLAERMETEQVYATKAILQKRQEILNRRHEYVGKIAEILSNLGHQMALMADTFGLINDEIRARSPEQVLADIDEVVIQTNSMTEAIEAMTPLEDLVTSQPITS
;
A
#
# COMPACT_ATOMS: atom_id res chain seq x y z
N MET A 1 -8.13 3.74 20.22
CA MET A 1 -7.43 3.86 18.91
C MET A 1 -7.69 5.28 18.44
N SER A 2 -6.65 6.11 18.36
CA SER A 2 -6.80 7.47 17.84
C SER A 2 -7.07 7.37 16.33
N ASP A 3 -8.12 8.03 15.85
CA ASP A 3 -8.34 8.32 14.43
C ASP A 3 -7.21 9.22 13.91
N GLN A 4 -6.02 8.64 13.73
CA GLN A 4 -4.99 9.29 12.95
C GLN A 4 -5.45 9.21 11.50
N GLN A 5 -5.85 10.35 10.93
CA GLN A 5 -6.05 10.46 9.50
C GLN A 5 -4.85 9.83 8.79
N PRO A 6 -5.07 9.00 7.75
CA PRO A 6 -3.97 8.43 7.00
C PRO A 6 -3.05 9.56 6.54
N PHE A 7 -1.78 9.45 6.92
CA PHE A 7 -0.76 10.42 6.55
C PHE A 7 -0.64 10.47 5.02
N ASP A 8 -0.98 11.63 4.47
CA ASP A 8 -0.97 11.92 3.03
C ASP A 8 0.23 12.84 2.71
N PRO A 9 1.37 12.28 2.25
CA PRO A 9 2.54 13.08 1.93
C PRO A 9 2.44 13.85 0.61
N SER A 10 1.36 13.64 -0.17
CA SER A 10 1.11 14.41 -1.40
C SER A 10 0.55 15.80 -1.11
N ARG A 11 0.00 16.02 0.09
CA ARG A 11 -0.46 17.34 0.53
C ARG A 11 0.65 18.00 1.32
N PRO A 12 1.21 19.14 0.85
CA PRO A 12 2.13 19.91 1.68
C PRO A 12 1.44 20.24 3.00
N PRO A 13 2.20 20.43 4.10
CA PRO A 13 1.66 20.83 5.37
C PRO A 13 1.19 22.30 5.33
N HIS A 14 0.34 22.67 4.36
CA HIS A 14 -0.72 23.66 4.58
C HIS A 14 -1.77 23.06 5.51
N ARG A 15 -1.28 22.63 6.68
CA ARG A 15 -2.04 22.46 7.89
C ARG A 15 -2.90 23.71 7.97
N SER A 16 -4.22 23.50 8.01
CA SER A 16 -5.17 24.58 8.23
C SER A 16 -4.62 25.50 9.32
N VAL A 17 -4.86 26.81 9.23
CA VAL A 17 -4.33 27.78 10.21
C VAL A 17 -4.43 27.20 11.63
N ARG A 18 -5.60 26.66 11.98
CA ARG A 18 -5.87 25.92 13.23
C ARG A 18 -4.85 24.82 13.59
N GLN A 19 -4.49 23.94 12.66
CA GLN A 19 -3.51 22.88 12.90
C GLN A 19 -2.08 23.42 13.12
N ARG A 20 -1.71 24.57 12.52
CA ARG A 20 -0.41 25.21 12.79
C ARG A 20 -0.33 25.76 14.21
N TYR A 21 -1.38 26.44 14.68
CA TYR A 21 -1.49 26.91 16.06
C TYR A 21 -1.49 25.73 17.05
N ALA A 22 -2.20 24.64 16.72
CA ALA A 22 -2.23 23.45 17.57
C ALA A 22 -0.84 22.77 17.68
N GLU A 23 -0.06 22.72 16.61
CA GLU A 23 1.31 22.18 16.65
C GLU A 23 2.25 23.11 17.42
N ALA A 24 2.14 24.43 17.22
CA ALA A 24 2.93 25.43 17.96
C ALA A 24 2.68 25.33 19.47
N PHE A 25 1.43 25.13 19.89
CA PHE A 25 1.06 24.94 21.30
C PHE A 25 1.61 23.62 21.89
N LYS A 26 1.77 22.58 21.07
CA LYS A 26 2.30 21.27 21.50
C LYS A 26 3.82 21.23 21.62
N GLU A 27 4.54 22.27 21.21
CA GLU A 27 6.00 22.27 21.36
C GLU A 27 6.40 22.21 22.84
N ASN A 28 7.34 21.32 23.17
CA ASN A 28 7.80 21.11 24.55
C ASN A 28 8.25 22.41 25.24
N GLY A 29 8.70 23.41 24.46
CA GLY A 29 9.10 24.72 24.99
C GLY A 29 7.95 25.48 25.67
N ASN A 30 6.75 25.47 25.10
CA ASN A 30 5.58 26.13 25.67
C ASN A 30 5.10 25.40 26.93
N LEU A 31 5.07 24.06 26.88
CA LEU A 31 4.72 23.25 28.06
C LEU A 31 5.69 23.48 29.22
N ILE A 32 7.00 23.49 28.94
CA ILE A 32 8.04 23.76 29.94
C ILE A 32 7.93 25.20 30.45
N GLY A 33 7.69 26.18 29.57
CA GLY A 33 7.52 27.59 29.93
C GLY A 33 6.34 27.81 30.87
N LEU A 34 5.17 27.27 30.54
CA LEU A 34 3.97 27.35 31.38
C LEU A 34 4.15 26.58 32.70
N ALA A 35 4.75 25.39 32.67
CA ALA A 35 5.04 24.63 33.88
C ALA A 35 6.02 25.38 34.81
N THR A 36 7.03 26.04 34.25
CA THR A 36 8.00 26.85 35.00
C THR A 36 7.33 28.08 35.60
N ALA A 37 6.50 28.78 34.81
CA ALA A 37 5.75 29.94 35.28
C ALA A 37 4.77 29.58 36.41
N ALA A 38 4.08 28.45 36.28
CA ALA A 38 3.19 27.92 37.32
C ALA A 38 3.96 27.52 38.58
N ALA A 39 5.09 26.84 38.45
CA ALA A 39 5.93 26.45 39.58
C ALA A 39 6.47 27.68 40.33
N LEU A 40 6.93 28.71 39.61
CA LEU A 40 7.37 29.97 40.22
C LEU A 40 6.23 30.71 40.91
N SER A 41 5.03 30.70 40.32
CA SER A 41 3.85 31.32 40.91
C SER A 41 3.48 30.67 42.24
N ILE A 42 3.50 29.33 42.30
CA ILE A 42 3.26 28.56 43.53
C ILE A 42 4.37 28.85 44.56
N ALA A 43 5.64 28.77 44.16
CA ALA A 43 6.78 28.94 45.07
C ALA A 43 6.82 30.31 45.74
N THR A 44 6.42 31.35 45.01
CA THR A 44 6.43 32.74 45.49
C THR A 44 5.10 33.21 46.07
N PHE A 45 4.05 32.36 46.02
CA PHE A 45 2.67 32.76 46.33
C PHE A 45 2.23 34.04 45.59
N ASN A 46 2.71 34.24 44.37
CA ASN A 46 2.45 35.42 43.56
C ASN A 46 1.91 34.99 42.18
N PRO A 47 0.75 35.49 41.72
CA PRO A 47 0.21 35.12 40.40
C PRO A 47 0.92 35.80 39.22
N ILE A 48 1.77 36.81 39.46
CA ILE A 48 2.42 37.59 38.40
C ILE A 48 3.29 36.73 37.46
N PRO A 49 4.15 35.79 37.93
CA PRO A 49 4.91 34.91 37.03
C PRO A 49 4.02 34.09 36.09
N LEU A 50 2.87 33.62 36.58
CA LEU A 50 1.90 32.89 35.76
C LEU A 50 1.27 33.79 34.68
N LEU A 51 0.87 35.01 35.04
CA LEU A 51 0.31 35.98 34.08
C LEU A 51 1.34 36.37 33.01
N VAL A 52 2.60 36.60 33.40
CA VAL A 52 3.70 36.86 32.45
C VAL A 52 3.91 35.66 31.52
N GLY A 53 3.87 34.44 32.05
CA GLY A 53 3.92 33.21 31.25
C GLY A 53 2.78 33.14 30.22
N ILE A 54 1.54 33.43 30.64
CA ILE A 54 0.36 33.43 29.74
C ILE A 54 0.49 34.50 28.66
N VAL A 55 0.90 35.72 29.00
CA VAL A 55 1.08 36.80 28.00
C VAL A 55 2.19 36.45 27.02
N GLY A 56 3.30 35.88 27.50
CA GLY A 56 4.38 35.38 26.67
C GLY A 56 3.92 34.28 25.70
N GLU A 57 3.12 33.33 26.18
CA GLU A 57 2.52 32.26 25.37
C GLU A 57 1.60 32.83 24.28
N VAL A 58 0.72 33.79 24.61
CA VAL A 58 -0.19 34.42 23.64
C VAL A 58 0.60 35.18 22.57
N ALA A 59 1.65 35.91 22.96
CA ALA A 59 2.53 36.60 22.03
C ALA A 59 3.24 35.58 21.11
N TYR A 60 3.79 34.49 21.66
CA TYR A 60 4.41 33.42 20.88
C TYR A 60 3.45 32.86 19.83
N LEU A 61 2.22 32.53 20.23
CA LEU A 61 1.20 31.99 19.32
C LEU A 61 0.79 33.00 18.24
N LEU A 62 0.82 34.30 18.49
CA LEU A 62 0.49 35.31 17.47
C LEU A 62 1.58 35.48 16.41
N PHE A 63 2.85 35.35 16.77
CA PHE A 63 3.97 35.69 15.87
C PHE A 63 4.67 34.48 15.25
N VAL A 64 4.73 33.34 15.95
CA VAL A 64 5.54 32.20 15.51
C VAL A 64 4.90 31.40 14.36
N PRO A 65 3.58 31.12 14.32
CA PRO A 65 2.98 30.31 13.25
C PRO A 65 3.15 30.85 11.84
N ASP A 66 3.31 32.17 11.70
CA ASP A 66 3.50 32.86 10.42
C ASP A 66 4.98 33.14 10.10
N SER A 67 5.89 32.80 11.01
CA SER A 67 7.33 32.99 10.79
C SER A 67 7.86 31.98 9.76
N ALA A 68 8.66 32.48 8.80
CA ALA A 68 9.30 31.64 7.77
C ALA A 68 10.25 30.58 8.37
N TRP A 69 10.81 30.86 9.55
CA TRP A 69 11.63 29.90 10.29
C TRP A 69 10.79 28.71 10.78
N PHE A 70 9.60 28.96 11.34
CA PHE A 70 8.73 27.92 11.87
C PHE A 70 8.18 27.03 10.74
N THR A 71 7.76 27.62 9.62
CA THR A 71 7.33 26.85 8.45
C THR A 71 8.45 25.97 7.90
N LYS A 72 9.67 26.51 7.76
CA LYS A 72 10.85 25.74 7.33
C LYS A 72 11.18 24.58 8.28
N ARG A 73 11.04 24.80 9.60
CA ARG A 73 11.25 23.76 10.62
C ARG A 73 10.18 22.66 10.54
N LEU A 74 8.91 23.03 10.39
CA LEU A 74 7.81 22.08 10.22
C LEU A 74 7.97 21.25 8.95
N ASP A 75 8.32 21.89 7.84
CA ASP A 75 8.64 21.21 6.59
C ASP A 75 9.77 20.20 6.78
N ALA A 76 10.87 20.59 7.44
CA ALA A 76 12.00 19.69 7.67
C ALA A 76 11.62 18.49 8.55
N LYS A 77 10.78 18.69 9.57
CA LYS A 77 10.24 17.62 10.41
C LYS A 77 9.38 16.66 9.59
N PHE A 78 8.51 17.21 8.75
CA PHE A 78 7.65 16.42 7.86
C PHE A 78 8.46 15.62 6.86
N ASP A 79 9.41 16.25 6.17
CA ASP A 79 10.28 15.57 5.21
C ASP A 79 11.07 14.42 5.90
N ALA A 80 11.56 14.64 7.13
CA ALA A 80 12.23 13.61 7.92
C ALA A 80 11.29 12.45 8.31
N GLU A 81 10.03 12.75 8.64
CA GLU A 81 9.00 11.75 8.95
C GLU A 81 8.66 10.89 7.73
N VAL A 82 8.50 11.50 6.55
CA VAL A 82 8.30 10.79 5.27
C VAL A 82 9.45 9.81 5.00
N ILE A 83 10.69 10.28 5.13
CA ILE A 83 11.89 9.44 4.90
C ILE A 83 11.95 8.29 5.92
N ALA A 84 11.68 8.56 7.19
CA ALA A 84 11.67 7.54 8.24
C ALA A 84 10.59 6.48 7.98
N ARG A 85 9.38 6.91 7.60
CA ARG A 85 8.26 6.01 7.26
C ARG A 85 8.60 5.15 6.06
N ARG A 86 9.13 5.73 4.98
CA ARG A 86 9.57 4.97 3.81
C ARG A 86 10.63 3.94 4.18
N LYS A 87 11.63 4.32 4.97
CA LYS A 87 12.69 3.39 5.39
C LYS A 87 12.12 2.22 6.19
N ALA A 88 11.17 2.49 7.09
CA ALA A 88 10.49 1.44 7.85
C ALA A 88 9.66 0.53 6.93
N LEU A 89 8.87 1.11 6.02
CA LEU A 89 8.05 0.36 5.06
C LEU A 89 8.92 -0.50 4.14
N ARG A 90 10.03 0.06 3.63
CA ARG A 90 11.02 -0.64 2.81
C ARG A 90 11.58 -1.86 3.55
N ALA A 91 11.99 -1.69 4.80
CA ALA A 91 12.54 -2.79 5.61
C ALA A 91 11.52 -3.91 5.88
N GLN A 92 10.23 -3.56 5.96
CA GLN A 92 9.15 -4.51 6.17
C GLN A 92 8.76 -5.23 4.87
N VAL A 93 8.63 -4.49 3.77
CA VAL A 93 8.03 -4.97 2.51
C VAL A 93 9.05 -5.67 1.62
N LEU A 94 10.25 -5.11 1.45
CA LEU A 94 11.22 -5.65 0.48
C LEU A 94 11.62 -7.13 0.70
N PRO A 95 11.66 -7.67 1.93
CA PRO A 95 11.93 -9.09 2.12
C PRO A 95 10.81 -10.03 1.63
N GLN A 96 9.59 -9.52 1.50
CA GLN A 96 8.39 -10.30 1.15
C GLN A 96 8.07 -10.22 -0.36
N VAL A 97 8.54 -9.17 -1.03
CA VAL A 97 8.26 -8.95 -2.46
C VAL A 97 9.25 -9.70 -3.34
N ARG A 98 8.86 -9.85 -4.62
CA ARG A 98 9.67 -10.52 -5.62
C ARG A 98 10.94 -9.71 -5.95
N PRO A 99 12.05 -10.37 -6.36
CA PRO A 99 13.32 -9.70 -6.61
C PRO A 99 13.28 -8.66 -7.74
N ASP A 100 12.43 -8.86 -8.75
CA ASP A 100 12.21 -7.92 -9.85
C ASP A 100 11.53 -6.63 -9.37
N VAL A 101 10.48 -6.75 -8.56
CA VAL A 101 9.80 -5.59 -7.93
C VAL A 101 10.77 -4.83 -7.02
N SER A 102 11.59 -5.53 -6.24
CA SER A 102 12.64 -4.91 -5.40
C SER A 102 13.70 -4.18 -6.25
N THR A 103 14.17 -4.82 -7.33
CA THR A 103 15.14 -4.20 -8.27
C THR A 103 14.57 -2.96 -8.94
N GLN A 104 13.30 -3.01 -9.31
CA GLN A 104 12.59 -1.90 -9.90
C GLN A 104 12.43 -0.76 -8.89
N PHE A 105 12.05 -1.05 -7.65
CA PHE A 105 12.00 -0.04 -6.59
C PHE A 105 13.36 0.65 -6.36
N ASP A 106 14.45 -0.13 -6.29
CA ASP A 106 15.81 0.43 -6.17
C ASP A 106 16.19 1.29 -7.39
N ARG A 107 15.63 1.02 -8.58
CA ARG A 107 15.78 1.89 -9.76
C ARG A 107 15.00 3.20 -9.57
N LEU A 108 13.77 3.16 -9.08
CA LEU A 108 12.97 4.36 -8.83
C LEU A 108 13.60 5.28 -7.79
N GLU A 109 14.15 4.71 -6.70
CA GLU A 109 14.90 5.50 -5.71
C GLU A 109 16.12 6.20 -6.34
N ARG A 110 16.89 5.49 -7.17
CA ARG A 110 18.03 6.08 -7.89
C ARG A 110 17.59 7.21 -8.82
N VAL A 111 16.49 7.04 -9.55
CA VAL A 111 15.95 8.08 -10.44
C VAL A 111 15.49 9.30 -9.63
N ARG A 112 14.81 9.08 -8.49
CA ARG A 112 14.42 10.14 -7.58
C ARG A 112 15.61 10.92 -7.04
N ASP A 113 16.68 10.23 -6.65
CA ASP A 113 17.91 10.88 -6.17
C ASP A 113 18.65 11.62 -7.30
N GLN A 114 18.62 11.10 -8.53
CA GLN A 114 19.12 11.81 -9.71
C GLN A 114 18.34 13.11 -9.94
N ILE A 115 17.01 13.07 -9.89
CA ILE A 115 16.15 14.24 -10.01
C ILE A 115 16.52 15.28 -8.93
N GLN A 116 16.67 14.85 -7.67
CA GLN A 116 17.09 15.74 -6.58
C GLN A 116 18.45 16.40 -6.83
N ASN A 117 19.44 15.63 -7.30
CA ASN A 117 20.80 16.13 -7.53
C ASN A 117 20.93 17.02 -8.78
N GLN A 118 20.05 16.83 -9.76
CA GLN A 118 20.08 17.59 -11.02
C GLN A 118 19.48 18.99 -10.90
N ALA A 119 18.61 19.22 -9.91
CA ALA A 119 17.86 20.44 -9.79
C ALA A 119 18.57 21.50 -8.95
N GLN A 120 18.42 22.76 -9.36
CA GLN A 120 18.77 23.89 -8.52
C GLN A 120 17.77 23.94 -7.36
N SER A 121 18.21 23.45 -6.19
CA SER A 121 17.39 23.05 -5.03
C SER A 121 16.51 24.15 -4.39
N GLU A 122 16.49 25.37 -4.93
CA GLU A 122 15.81 26.51 -4.31
C GLU A 122 14.41 26.79 -4.86
N GLN A 123 14.00 26.17 -5.98
CA GLN A 123 12.69 26.46 -6.57
C GLN A 123 11.55 25.74 -5.81
N PRO A 124 10.51 26.45 -5.32
CA PRO A 124 9.46 25.85 -4.50
C PRO A 124 8.70 24.71 -5.18
N TRP A 125 8.42 24.83 -6.49
CA TRP A 125 7.72 23.80 -7.26
C TRP A 125 8.50 22.49 -7.31
N PHE A 126 9.83 22.57 -7.33
CA PHE A 126 10.69 21.39 -7.42
C PHE A 126 10.62 20.56 -6.13
N ARG A 127 10.54 21.24 -4.99
CA ARG A 127 10.32 20.58 -3.69
C ARG A 127 8.97 19.86 -3.65
N GLU A 128 7.94 20.48 -4.22
CA GLU A 128 6.62 19.87 -4.33
C GLU A 128 6.64 18.63 -5.22
N ALA A 129 7.32 18.69 -6.37
CA ALA A 129 7.52 17.54 -7.24
C ALA A 129 8.22 16.39 -6.49
N LEU A 130 9.32 16.68 -5.78
CA LEU A 130 10.03 15.67 -4.98
C LEU A 130 9.13 15.03 -3.91
N ARG A 131 8.28 15.80 -3.22
CA ARG A 131 7.34 15.27 -2.22
C ARG A 131 6.32 14.31 -2.84
N LYS A 132 5.80 14.65 -4.03
CA LYS A 132 4.85 13.77 -4.74
C LYS A 132 5.53 12.52 -5.29
N LEU A 133 6.76 12.62 -5.80
CA LEU A 133 7.57 11.42 -6.13
C LEU A 133 7.81 10.57 -4.88
N ASP A 134 8.11 11.22 -3.77
CA ASP A 134 8.32 10.58 -2.48
C ASP A 134 7.05 9.84 -1.99
N TYR A 135 5.87 10.39 -2.26
CA TYR A 135 4.59 9.72 -2.04
C TYR A 135 4.40 8.51 -2.97
N LEU A 136 4.67 8.68 -4.27
CA LEU A 136 4.54 7.60 -5.24
C LEU A 136 5.46 6.41 -4.91
N LEU A 137 6.68 6.65 -4.40
CA LEU A 137 7.55 5.58 -3.90
C LEU A 137 6.94 4.83 -2.71
N GLU A 138 6.29 5.54 -1.80
CA GLU A 138 5.59 4.90 -0.68
C GLU A 138 4.41 4.06 -1.19
N LYS A 139 3.63 4.60 -2.14
CA LYS A 139 2.51 3.88 -2.76
C LYS A 139 2.95 2.66 -3.56
N TYR A 140 4.07 2.75 -4.26
CA TYR A 140 4.68 1.62 -4.93
C TYR A 140 4.96 0.48 -3.95
N LEU A 141 5.53 0.76 -2.77
CA LEU A 141 5.77 -0.26 -1.74
C LEU A 141 4.46 -0.84 -1.18
N GLN A 142 3.43 0.00 -0.97
CA GLN A 142 2.12 -0.49 -0.52
C GLN A 142 1.49 -1.44 -1.55
N PHE A 143 1.58 -1.11 -2.83
CA PHE A 143 1.11 -1.94 -3.94
C PHE A 143 1.89 -3.24 -4.05
N ALA A 144 3.23 -3.18 -3.98
CA ALA A 144 4.08 -4.37 -3.98
C ALA A 144 3.78 -5.30 -2.79
N GLN A 145 3.51 -4.74 -1.60
CA GLN A 145 3.09 -5.53 -0.45
C GLN A 145 1.75 -6.25 -0.69
N LYS A 146 0.77 -5.55 -1.25
CA LYS A 146 -0.54 -6.13 -1.58
C LYS A 146 -0.43 -7.20 -2.66
N GLU A 147 0.36 -6.96 -3.70
CA GLU A 147 0.66 -7.96 -4.74
C GLU A 147 1.28 -9.23 -4.13
N ALA A 148 2.30 -9.09 -3.27
CA ALA A 148 2.94 -10.22 -2.62
C ALA A 148 1.94 -11.04 -1.78
N TRP A 149 1.08 -10.36 -1.02
CA TRP A 149 0.05 -11.00 -0.21
C TRP A 149 -0.98 -11.77 -1.06
N PHE A 150 -1.48 -11.18 -2.15
CA PHE A 150 -2.40 -11.85 -3.07
C PHE A 150 -1.75 -13.06 -3.76
N CYS A 151 -0.48 -12.94 -4.16
CA CYS A 151 0.27 -14.07 -4.72
C CYS A 151 0.41 -15.21 -3.70
N GLU A 152 0.74 -14.91 -2.45
CA GLU A 152 0.82 -15.89 -1.36
C GLU A 152 -0.54 -16.56 -1.10
N TYR A 153 -1.62 -15.78 -1.13
CA TYR A 153 -2.96 -16.31 -1.00
C TYR A 153 -3.31 -17.29 -2.14
N LEU A 154 -3.05 -16.92 -3.40
CA LEU A 154 -3.26 -17.82 -4.54
C LEU A 154 -2.41 -19.09 -4.43
N ASP A 155 -1.16 -18.99 -3.98
CA ASP A 155 -0.31 -20.17 -3.74
C ASP A 155 -0.90 -21.06 -2.63
N SER A 156 -1.41 -20.47 -1.55
CA SER A 156 -2.06 -21.23 -0.48
C SER A 156 -3.29 -22.00 -0.95
N LEU A 157 -4.12 -21.40 -1.81
CA LEU A 157 -5.27 -22.06 -2.44
C LEU A 157 -4.84 -23.19 -3.37
N LEU A 158 -3.79 -22.95 -4.16
CA LEU A 158 -3.24 -23.97 -5.04
C LEU A 158 -2.70 -25.18 -4.25
N GLN A 159 -2.07 -24.94 -3.10
CA GLN A 159 -1.61 -26.00 -2.20
C GLN A 159 -2.77 -26.77 -1.56
N GLU A 160 -3.83 -26.10 -1.10
CA GLU A 160 -5.07 -26.72 -0.59
C GLU A 160 -5.64 -27.69 -1.64
N ILE A 161 -5.83 -27.20 -2.87
CA ILE A 161 -6.38 -27.97 -3.99
C ILE A 161 -5.46 -29.14 -4.37
N SER A 162 -4.15 -28.91 -4.40
CA SER A 162 -3.16 -29.95 -4.71
C SER A 162 -3.16 -31.06 -3.65
N GLY A 163 -3.39 -30.70 -2.38
CA GLY A 163 -3.56 -31.64 -1.28
C GLY A 163 -4.77 -32.55 -1.48
N ASP A 164 -5.93 -31.97 -1.81
CA ASP A 164 -7.17 -32.70 -2.09
C ASP A 164 -7.02 -33.63 -3.30
N LEU A 165 -6.42 -33.14 -4.39
CA LEU A 165 -6.14 -33.94 -5.58
C LEU A 165 -5.20 -35.11 -5.26
N SER A 166 -4.20 -34.93 -4.39
CA SER A 166 -3.29 -36.01 -4.02
C SER A 166 -4.01 -37.14 -3.26
N MET A 167 -5.02 -36.80 -2.45
CA MET A 167 -5.82 -37.77 -1.69
C MET A 167 -6.78 -38.54 -2.60
N ASP A 168 -7.42 -37.88 -3.56
CA ASP A 168 -8.27 -38.53 -4.55
C ASP A 168 -7.45 -39.39 -5.53
N ARG A 169 -6.29 -38.89 -5.97
CA ARG A 169 -5.39 -39.61 -6.88
C ARG A 169 -4.76 -40.84 -6.21
N ARG A 170 -4.48 -40.80 -4.90
CA ARG A 170 -4.05 -41.99 -4.14
C ARG A 170 -5.13 -43.08 -4.11
N LYS A 171 -6.41 -42.71 -4.24
CA LYS A 171 -7.52 -43.67 -4.38
C LYS A 171 -7.70 -44.17 -5.81
N THR A 172 -7.27 -43.41 -6.82
CA THR A 172 -7.54 -43.76 -8.23
C THR A 172 -6.34 -44.33 -9.00
N LEU A 173 -5.12 -43.79 -8.95
CA LEU A 173 -3.99 -44.18 -9.84
C LEU A 173 -2.64 -43.70 -9.24
N SER A 174 -1.59 -44.47 -8.94
CA SER A 174 -0.85 -45.55 -9.63
C SER A 174 -0.39 -45.32 -11.07
N ARG A 175 -0.74 -44.22 -11.75
CA ARG A 175 -0.21 -43.90 -13.09
C ARG A 175 -0.61 -42.49 -13.50
N VAL A 176 0.34 -41.74 -14.07
CA VAL A 176 0.24 -40.44 -14.78
C VAL A 176 0.80 -39.25 -13.99
N ASP A 177 2.04 -38.90 -14.32
CA ASP A 177 2.75 -37.69 -13.91
C ASP A 177 2.17 -36.45 -14.61
N VAL A 178 1.62 -35.50 -13.84
CA VAL A 178 1.32 -34.14 -14.33
C VAL A 178 2.22 -33.20 -13.56
N ARG A 179 3.24 -32.68 -14.26
CA ARG A 179 4.23 -31.76 -13.70
C ARG A 179 3.78 -30.33 -13.99
N VAL A 180 2.94 -29.78 -13.14
CA VAL A 180 2.72 -28.32 -13.09
C VAL A 180 4.05 -27.72 -12.62
N GLN A 181 4.71 -26.95 -13.49
CA GLN A 181 5.96 -26.30 -13.13
C GLN A 181 5.64 -25.21 -12.10
N ARG A 182 6.21 -25.34 -10.90
CA ARG A 182 6.29 -24.25 -9.92
C ARG A 182 6.84 -22.99 -10.62
N PRO A 183 6.48 -21.77 -10.16
CA PRO A 183 7.14 -20.56 -10.63
C PRO A 183 8.67 -20.73 -10.56
N PRO A 184 9.40 -20.26 -11.57
CA PRO A 184 10.84 -20.43 -11.64
C PRO A 184 11.48 -19.93 -10.34
N THR A 185 12.10 -20.85 -9.61
CA THR A 185 12.94 -20.50 -8.47
C THR A 185 14.15 -19.76 -9.03
N ILE A 186 14.19 -18.44 -8.77
CA ILE A 186 15.38 -17.57 -8.66
C ILE A 186 16.62 -18.15 -9.36
N GLY A 187 16.86 -17.81 -10.63
CA GLY A 187 18.09 -18.30 -11.28
C GLY A 187 18.48 -17.77 -12.65
N SER A 188 17.55 -17.43 -13.54
CA SER A 188 17.96 -17.03 -14.90
C SER A 188 16.95 -16.11 -15.58
N TYR A 189 17.15 -14.81 -15.40
CA TYR A 189 16.52 -13.79 -16.23
C TYR A 189 17.62 -13.02 -16.98
N SER A 190 17.75 -13.27 -18.27
CA SER A 190 18.57 -12.49 -19.19
C SER A 190 17.65 -11.78 -20.20
N SER A 191 17.73 -10.45 -20.20
CA SER A 191 17.02 -9.48 -21.07
C SER A 191 17.66 -9.39 -22.48
N PRO A 192 17.14 -8.63 -23.49
CA PRO A 192 16.01 -7.67 -23.46
C PRO A 192 15.04 -7.61 -24.68
N SER A 193 13.92 -6.90 -24.44
CA SER A 193 13.10 -6.06 -25.36
C SER A 193 12.25 -6.68 -26.49
N ARG A 194 10.97 -6.98 -26.22
CA ARG A 194 9.78 -6.55 -27.00
C ARG A 194 8.50 -7.17 -26.42
N GLY A 195 7.54 -6.33 -26.02
CA GLY A 195 6.21 -6.75 -25.55
C GLY A 195 6.27 -7.41 -24.18
N TYR A 196 6.43 -6.62 -23.11
CA TYR A 196 6.34 -7.11 -21.74
C TYR A 196 4.88 -7.46 -21.42
N ILE A 197 4.45 -8.68 -21.77
CA ILE A 197 3.53 -9.37 -20.88
C ILE A 197 4.39 -9.71 -19.67
N GLU A 198 4.09 -9.10 -18.54
CA GLU A 198 4.89 -9.30 -17.34
C GLU A 198 4.84 -10.81 -17.00
N PRO A 199 5.99 -11.49 -16.76
CA PRO A 199 6.00 -12.92 -16.44
C PRO A 199 5.05 -13.31 -15.30
N THR A 200 4.71 -12.33 -14.47
CA THR A 200 3.71 -12.38 -13.41
C THR A 200 2.31 -12.69 -13.94
N ASP A 201 1.85 -12.02 -15.00
CA ASP A 201 0.50 -12.19 -15.55
C ASP A 201 0.26 -13.63 -16.01
N GLN A 202 1.25 -14.21 -16.70
CA GLN A 202 1.15 -15.59 -17.19
C GLN A 202 1.08 -16.61 -16.04
N TRP A 203 1.81 -16.37 -14.96
CA TRP A 203 1.73 -17.22 -13.77
C TRP A 203 0.38 -17.06 -13.07
N VAL A 204 -0.08 -15.82 -12.87
CA VAL A 204 -1.37 -15.51 -12.24
C VAL A 204 -2.51 -16.17 -13.03
N ASP A 205 -2.55 -16.00 -14.35
CA ASP A 205 -3.57 -16.60 -15.22
C ASP A 205 -3.54 -18.13 -15.15
N GLY A 206 -2.35 -18.73 -15.15
CA GLY A 206 -2.18 -20.17 -15.03
C GLY A 206 -2.70 -20.71 -13.70
N VAL A 207 -2.31 -20.09 -12.58
CA VAL A 207 -2.74 -20.50 -11.23
C VAL A 207 -4.23 -20.30 -11.04
N VAL A 208 -4.75 -19.14 -11.43
CA VAL A 208 -6.18 -18.81 -11.36
C VAL A 208 -7.01 -19.78 -12.20
N GLY A 209 -6.53 -20.14 -13.40
CA GLY A 209 -7.19 -21.14 -14.26
C GLY A 209 -7.28 -22.52 -13.59
N VAL A 210 -6.22 -22.97 -12.93
CA VAL A 210 -6.21 -24.24 -12.19
C VAL A 210 -7.18 -24.20 -11.00
N ILE A 211 -7.13 -23.12 -10.20
CA ILE A 211 -8.00 -22.97 -9.03
C ILE A 211 -9.48 -22.92 -9.43
N LYS A 212 -9.81 -22.12 -10.45
CA LYS A 212 -11.19 -21.99 -10.94
C LYS A 212 -11.71 -23.30 -11.51
N GLY A 213 -10.91 -23.99 -12.34
CA GLY A 213 -11.28 -25.28 -12.90
C GLY A 213 -11.59 -26.33 -11.82
N HIS A 214 -10.82 -26.34 -10.72
CA HIS A 214 -11.13 -27.22 -9.59
C HIS A 214 -12.46 -26.88 -8.91
N TYR A 215 -12.76 -25.60 -8.70
CA TYR A 215 -14.04 -25.20 -8.11
C TYR A 215 -15.22 -25.52 -9.03
N ASP A 216 -15.07 -25.37 -10.35
CA ASP A 216 -16.09 -25.77 -11.33
C ASP A 216 -16.38 -27.28 -11.23
N ASP A 217 -15.34 -28.11 -11.14
CA ASP A 217 -15.47 -29.56 -10.98
C ASP A 217 -16.18 -29.93 -9.65
N GLU A 218 -15.80 -29.32 -8.53
CA GLU A 218 -16.44 -29.56 -7.23
C GLU A 218 -17.89 -29.08 -7.21
N ASN A 219 -18.19 -27.94 -7.83
CA ASN A 219 -19.55 -27.43 -7.96
C ASN A 219 -20.43 -28.37 -8.79
N ALA A 220 -19.90 -28.94 -9.89
CA ALA A 220 -20.61 -29.92 -10.70
C ALA A 220 -20.92 -31.20 -9.90
N LYS A 221 -19.94 -31.73 -9.16
CA LYS A 221 -20.15 -32.89 -8.27
C LYS A 221 -21.18 -32.61 -7.16
N LEU A 222 -21.19 -31.40 -6.60
CA LEU A 222 -22.18 -31.02 -5.58
C LEU A 222 -23.58 -30.94 -6.17
N ALA A 223 -23.72 -30.40 -7.38
CA ALA A 223 -25.00 -30.34 -8.09
C ALA A 223 -25.57 -31.75 -8.32
N GLU A 224 -24.75 -32.69 -8.81
CA GLU A 224 -25.16 -34.09 -8.99
C GLU A 224 -25.58 -34.75 -7.66
N ARG A 225 -24.81 -34.56 -6.58
CA ARG A 225 -25.18 -35.06 -5.25
C ARG A 225 -26.50 -34.48 -4.75
N MET A 226 -26.74 -33.18 -4.97
CA MET A 226 -27.99 -32.51 -4.57
C MET A 226 -29.23 -33.02 -5.32
N GLU A 227 -29.07 -33.51 -6.55
CA GLU A 227 -30.16 -34.11 -7.32
C GLU A 227 -30.56 -35.48 -6.76
N THR A 228 -29.58 -36.27 -6.33
CA THR A 228 -29.80 -37.62 -5.78
C THR A 228 -30.19 -37.64 -4.30
N GLU A 229 -29.88 -36.57 -3.55
CA GLU A 229 -30.11 -36.49 -2.11
C GLU A 229 -31.59 -36.25 -1.77
N GLN A 230 -32.17 -37.16 -0.98
CA GLN A 230 -33.57 -37.08 -0.54
C GLN A 230 -33.72 -36.41 0.84
N VAL A 231 -32.67 -36.42 1.66
CA VAL A 231 -32.72 -35.85 3.00
C VAL A 231 -32.58 -34.32 2.91
N TYR A 232 -33.66 -33.61 3.25
CA TYR A 232 -33.73 -32.15 3.17
C TYR A 232 -32.59 -31.44 3.92
N ALA A 233 -32.26 -31.90 5.13
CA ALA A 233 -31.18 -31.32 5.93
C ALA A 233 -29.81 -31.43 5.24
N THR A 234 -29.49 -32.60 4.66
CA THR A 234 -28.25 -32.80 3.91
C THR A 234 -28.21 -31.93 2.66
N LYS A 235 -29.34 -31.82 1.94
CA LYS A 235 -29.45 -30.97 0.75
C LYS A 235 -29.18 -29.50 1.07
N ALA A 236 -29.68 -28.99 2.20
CA ALA A 236 -29.42 -27.62 2.65
C ALA A 236 -27.92 -27.38 2.93
N ILE A 237 -27.22 -28.35 3.51
CA ILE A 237 -25.76 -28.28 3.74
C ILE A 237 -25.00 -28.26 2.41
N LEU A 238 -25.36 -29.15 1.47
CA LEU A 238 -24.74 -29.18 0.14
C LEU A 238 -24.93 -27.86 -0.62
N GLN A 239 -26.14 -27.29 -0.58
CA GLN A 239 -26.44 -25.99 -1.17
C GLN A 239 -25.59 -24.88 -0.55
N LYS A 240 -25.42 -24.89 0.79
CA LYS A 240 -24.57 -23.91 1.46
C LYS A 240 -23.11 -24.04 1.06
N ARG A 241 -22.60 -25.28 0.94
CA ARG A 241 -21.24 -25.55 0.47
C ARG A 241 -21.04 -25.04 -0.96
N GLN A 242 -21.99 -25.29 -1.86
CA GLN A 242 -21.95 -24.80 -3.24
C GLN A 242 -21.92 -23.26 -3.29
N GLU A 243 -22.73 -22.59 -2.46
CA GLU A 243 -22.71 -21.13 -2.34
C GLU A 243 -21.33 -20.61 -1.92
N ILE A 244 -20.69 -21.27 -0.95
CA ILE A 244 -19.33 -20.91 -0.49
C ILE A 244 -18.31 -21.10 -1.61
N LEU A 245 -18.34 -22.22 -2.33
CA LEU A 245 -17.42 -22.48 -3.45
C LEU A 245 -17.59 -21.46 -4.58
N ASN A 246 -18.83 -21.11 -4.93
CA ASN A 246 -19.10 -20.06 -5.92
C ASN A 246 -18.50 -18.72 -5.51
N ARG A 247 -18.65 -18.33 -4.23
CA ARG A 247 -18.02 -17.10 -3.71
C ARG A 247 -16.50 -17.15 -3.77
N ARG A 248 -15.88 -18.29 -3.41
CA ARG A 248 -14.41 -18.48 -3.54
C ARG A 248 -13.96 -18.39 -5.00
N HIS A 249 -14.69 -19.01 -5.91
CA HIS A 249 -14.43 -18.95 -7.35
C HIS A 249 -14.47 -17.51 -7.89
N GLU A 250 -15.53 -16.76 -7.57
CA GLU A 250 -15.64 -15.34 -7.94
C GLU A 250 -14.52 -14.50 -7.34
N TYR A 251 -14.19 -14.72 -6.06
CA TYR A 251 -13.15 -13.99 -5.36
C TYR A 251 -11.77 -14.19 -5.97
N VAL A 252 -11.42 -15.43 -6.33
CA VAL A 252 -10.17 -15.73 -7.05
C VAL A 252 -10.10 -14.99 -8.40
N GLY A 253 -11.23 -14.87 -9.10
CA GLY A 253 -11.32 -14.05 -10.31
C GLY A 253 -11.02 -12.57 -10.06
N LYS A 254 -11.56 -12.00 -8.98
CA LYS A 254 -11.31 -10.61 -8.59
C LYS A 254 -9.85 -10.37 -8.20
N ILE A 255 -9.21 -11.32 -7.50
CA ILE A 255 -7.79 -11.22 -7.15
C ILE A 255 -6.93 -11.13 -8.41
N ALA A 256 -7.22 -11.93 -9.44
CA ALA A 256 -6.49 -11.88 -10.70
C ALA A 256 -6.57 -10.49 -11.36
N GLU A 257 -7.76 -9.89 -11.37
CA GLU A 257 -7.99 -8.54 -11.88
C GLU A 257 -7.23 -7.48 -11.07
N ILE A 258 -7.25 -7.58 -9.73
CA ILE A 258 -6.51 -6.68 -8.85
C ILE A 258 -5.00 -6.80 -9.09
N LEU A 259 -4.46 -8.02 -9.19
CA LEU A 259 -3.05 -8.25 -9.45
C LEU A 259 -2.59 -7.64 -10.77
N SER A 260 -3.35 -7.85 -11.85
CA SER A 260 -3.07 -7.24 -13.15
C SER A 260 -3.09 -5.72 -13.08
N ASN A 261 -4.11 -5.14 -12.42
CA ASN A 261 -4.20 -3.70 -12.24
C ASN A 261 -3.05 -3.13 -11.39
N LEU A 262 -2.64 -3.82 -10.33
CA LEU A 262 -1.49 -3.43 -9.50
C LEU A 262 -0.19 -3.42 -10.34
N GLY A 263 0.04 -4.46 -11.14
CA GLY A 263 1.18 -4.52 -12.07
C GLY A 263 1.21 -3.32 -13.02
N HIS A 264 0.08 -3.04 -13.69
CA HIS A 264 -0.03 -1.87 -14.58
C HIS A 264 0.22 -0.53 -13.87
N GLN A 265 -0.29 -0.34 -12.65
CA GLN A 265 -0.09 0.90 -11.89
C GLN A 265 1.38 1.09 -11.48
N MET A 266 2.04 0.02 -11.02
CA MET A 266 3.45 0.06 -10.69
C MET A 266 4.33 0.35 -11.92
N ALA A 267 3.98 -0.21 -13.08
CA ALA A 267 4.63 0.10 -14.35
C ALA A 267 4.44 1.58 -14.73
N LEU A 268 3.21 2.10 -14.64
CA LEU A 268 2.92 3.51 -14.90
C LEU A 268 3.72 4.46 -13.99
N MET A 269 3.81 4.16 -12.69
CA MET A 269 4.65 4.93 -11.77
C MET A 269 6.10 4.92 -12.23
N ALA A 270 6.61 3.77 -12.66
CA ALA A 270 7.98 3.67 -13.12
C ALA A 270 8.26 4.47 -14.39
N ASP A 271 7.36 4.42 -15.35
CA ASP A 271 7.45 5.18 -16.59
C ASP A 271 7.37 6.68 -16.31
N THR A 272 6.51 7.09 -15.37
CA THR A 272 6.39 8.49 -14.92
C THR A 272 7.69 9.01 -14.31
N PHE A 273 8.37 8.21 -13.48
CA PHE A 273 9.69 8.60 -12.94
C PHE A 273 10.72 8.77 -14.05
N GLY A 274 10.71 7.88 -15.04
CA GLY A 274 11.58 7.97 -16.22
C GLY A 274 11.32 9.26 -17.01
N LEU A 275 10.05 9.50 -17.36
CA LEU A 275 9.61 10.71 -18.08
C LEU A 275 10.06 11.98 -17.35
N ILE A 276 9.78 12.07 -16.05
CA ILE A 276 10.13 13.25 -15.25
C ILE A 276 11.64 13.45 -15.24
N ASN A 277 12.42 12.40 -15.01
CA ASN A 277 13.88 12.51 -15.01
C ASN A 277 14.43 13.02 -16.34
N ASP A 278 13.85 12.58 -17.46
CA ASP A 278 14.30 12.96 -18.79
C ASP A 278 13.85 14.38 -19.17
N GLU A 279 12.66 14.79 -18.72
CA GLU A 279 12.01 16.03 -19.17
C GLU A 279 12.09 17.20 -18.18
N ILE A 280 12.58 16.99 -16.95
CA ILE A 280 12.55 18.03 -15.90
C ILE A 280 13.29 19.33 -16.26
N ARG A 281 14.24 19.27 -17.19
CA ARG A 281 14.97 20.45 -17.69
C ARG A 281 14.35 21.05 -18.94
N ALA A 282 13.54 20.29 -19.66
CA ALA A 282 13.02 20.65 -20.97
C ALA A 282 11.57 21.17 -20.91
N ARG A 283 10.79 20.76 -19.90
CA ARG A 283 9.38 21.13 -19.75
C ARG A 283 9.17 22.20 -18.69
N SER A 284 8.01 22.86 -18.76
CA SER A 284 7.65 23.86 -17.76
C SER A 284 7.33 23.19 -16.42
N PRO A 285 7.66 23.83 -15.29
CA PRO A 285 7.34 23.34 -13.95
C PRO A 285 5.89 22.88 -13.76
N GLU A 286 4.95 23.63 -14.34
CA GLU A 286 3.51 23.38 -14.21
C GLU A 286 3.10 22.09 -14.92
N GLN A 287 3.70 21.81 -16.08
CA GLN A 287 3.42 20.58 -16.82
C GLN A 287 3.95 19.36 -16.06
N VAL A 288 5.19 19.42 -15.55
CA VAL A 288 5.78 18.34 -14.77
C VAL A 288 4.94 18.05 -13.52
N LEU A 289 4.49 19.10 -12.82
CA LEU A 289 3.63 18.93 -11.65
C LEU A 289 2.26 18.35 -12.01
N ALA A 290 1.66 18.78 -13.12
CA ALA A 290 0.36 18.26 -13.57
C ALA A 290 0.44 16.77 -13.89
N ASP A 291 1.49 16.34 -14.58
CA ASP A 291 1.70 14.92 -14.92
C ASP A 291 1.89 14.07 -13.64
N ILE A 292 2.64 14.58 -12.66
CA ILE A 292 2.77 13.92 -11.36
C ILE A 292 1.41 13.85 -10.64
N ASP A 293 0.64 14.94 -10.66
CA ASP A 293 -0.66 15.01 -10.00
C ASP A 293 -1.67 14.02 -10.57
N GLU A 294 -1.68 13.85 -11.90
CA GLU A 294 -2.52 12.85 -12.55
C GLU A 294 -2.24 11.44 -12.04
N VAL A 295 -0.95 11.07 -11.94
CA VAL A 295 -0.52 9.75 -11.45
C VAL A 295 -0.83 9.57 -9.96
N VAL A 296 -0.67 10.62 -9.16
CA VAL A 296 -1.06 10.63 -7.75
C VAL A 296 -2.57 10.40 -7.59
N ILE A 297 -3.39 11.11 -8.37
CA ILE A 297 -4.85 10.95 -8.35
C ILE A 297 -5.24 9.52 -8.73
N GLN A 298 -4.68 9.01 -9.83
CA GLN A 298 -4.97 7.64 -10.29
C GLN A 298 -4.58 6.58 -9.25
N THR A 299 -3.41 6.74 -8.62
CA THR A 299 -2.92 5.87 -7.54
C THR A 299 -3.87 5.87 -6.34
N ASN A 300 -4.41 7.04 -5.99
CA ASN A 300 -5.37 7.17 -4.90
C ASN A 300 -6.69 6.46 -5.22
N SER A 301 -7.24 6.68 -6.42
CA SER A 301 -8.45 5.99 -6.87
C SER A 301 -8.28 4.48 -6.89
N MET A 302 -7.10 3.97 -7.27
CA MET A 302 -6.81 2.53 -7.20
C MET A 302 -6.73 2.03 -5.75
N THR A 303 -6.11 2.80 -4.84
CA THR A 303 -6.06 2.45 -3.42
C THR A 303 -7.48 2.29 -2.87
N GLU A 304 -8.36 3.26 -3.15
CA GLU A 304 -9.78 3.21 -2.73
C GLU A 304 -10.52 2.01 -3.33
N ALA A 305 -10.27 1.68 -4.60
CA ALA A 305 -10.87 0.53 -5.25
C ALA A 305 -10.44 -0.80 -4.61
N ILE A 306 -9.15 -0.95 -4.28
CA ILE A 306 -8.62 -2.13 -3.59
C ILE A 306 -9.23 -2.25 -2.19
N GLU A 307 -9.27 -1.14 -1.43
CA GLU A 307 -9.85 -1.11 -0.08
C GLU A 307 -11.35 -1.43 -0.09
N ALA A 308 -12.09 -1.03 -1.13
CA ALA A 308 -13.49 -1.38 -1.30
C ALA A 308 -13.72 -2.88 -1.60
N MET A 309 -12.70 -3.60 -2.07
CA MET A 309 -12.76 -5.04 -2.37
C MET A 309 -12.29 -5.92 -1.20
N THR A 310 -11.52 -5.36 -0.26
CA THR A 310 -11.05 -6.02 0.98
C THR A 310 -12.16 -6.57 1.90
N PRO A 311 -13.40 -6.03 2.00
CA PRO A 311 -14.43 -6.57 2.89
C PRO A 311 -14.82 -8.04 2.65
N LEU A 312 -14.48 -8.59 1.49
CA LEU A 312 -14.66 -10.02 1.18
C LEU A 312 -13.66 -10.91 1.95
N GLU A 313 -12.49 -10.39 2.32
CA GLU A 313 -11.44 -11.11 3.08
C GLU A 313 -11.91 -11.47 4.49
N ASP A 314 -12.54 -10.51 5.16
CA ASP A 314 -13.07 -10.71 6.51
C ASP A 314 -14.16 -11.79 6.51
N LEU A 315 -14.96 -11.88 5.45
CA LEU A 315 -16.02 -12.89 5.34
C LEU A 315 -15.49 -14.31 5.09
N VAL A 316 -14.36 -14.45 4.39
CA VAL A 316 -13.71 -15.75 4.16
C VAL A 316 -12.92 -16.19 5.39
N THR A 317 -12.27 -15.26 6.08
CA THR A 317 -11.40 -15.54 7.24
C THR A 317 -12.19 -15.76 8.54
N SER A 318 -13.40 -15.17 8.66
CA SER A 318 -14.23 -15.28 9.87
C SER A 318 -14.96 -16.62 10.04
N GLN A 319 -14.76 -17.61 9.16
CA GLN A 319 -15.22 -18.97 9.38
C GLN A 319 -14.08 -19.74 10.07
N PRO A 320 -14.08 -19.89 11.41
CA PRO A 320 -13.14 -20.80 12.05
C PRO A 320 -13.37 -22.19 11.46
N ILE A 321 -12.31 -22.76 10.88
CA ILE A 321 -12.28 -24.17 10.50
C ILE A 321 -12.39 -24.96 11.81
N THR A 322 -13.61 -25.26 12.23
CA THR A 322 -13.85 -26.22 13.31
C THR A 322 -13.38 -27.57 12.77
N SER A 323 -12.14 -27.92 13.14
CA SER A 323 -11.50 -29.19 12.83
C SER A 323 -12.01 -30.28 13.77
#